data_AF-A0A1B6F1X1-F1
#
_entry.id   AF-A0A1B6F1X1-F1
#
_cell.length_a   1.000
_cell.length_b   1.000
_cell.length_c   1.000
_cell.angle_alpha   90.00
_cell.angle_beta   90.00
_cell.angle_gamma   90.00
#
_symmetry.space_group_name_H-M   'P 1'
#
loop_
_entity.id
_entity.type
_entity.pdbx_description
1 polymer ?
#
loop_
_entity_poly.entity_id
_entity_poly.type
_entity_poly.pdbx_seq_one_letter_code
_entity_poly.pdbx_strand_id
1 'polypeptide(L)'
;LTGHEDAANNYARGYNSVGKAMLEPVMHRIRRMTDSCDGLQGFFVFHSLGGGTGSGFTARLLQSLHEEFPRKSKLEFLVYPSPKVSSAVVEPYNSILTTHACMDFTDCAFMVDNEALYDLCNKQLDIEGPSFSNLNRIIGQVVSSVTASLRFDGALNVDMNEFQTNLVPYPRLHFPLTSFAPLLSRSRSFHEHISVFDITSSCFDPANQLVRCDLRKGKYMACCLLYRGDVAPKDVNNSIASVKSKKSINFVDWCPTGFKVGINYQTPSMPHNGDMAAVKRAVCMLSNTTAINEAWVKLDQKFDLMFAKRAFVHWYEKESLEEQEFMEARNDLAVLELDYIEVNKTYDGEQEM
;
A
#
# COMPACT_ATOMS: atom_id res chain seq x y z
N LEU A 1 -22.72 -4.28 7.61
CA LEU A 1 -23.00 -5.49 8.43
C LEU A 1 -22.09 -5.40 9.64
N THR A 2 -22.57 -5.75 10.82
CA THR A 2 -21.76 -5.72 12.05
C THR A 2 -21.99 -7.03 12.80
N GLY A 3 -20.91 -7.66 13.27
CA GLY A 3 -20.99 -8.81 14.18
C GLY A 3 -21.26 -8.39 15.62
N HIS A 4 -21.46 -9.37 16.49
CA HIS A 4 -21.63 -9.15 17.94
C HIS A 4 -20.31 -9.19 18.72
N GLU A 5 -19.35 -9.97 18.23
CA GLU A 5 -18.01 -10.11 18.81
C GLU A 5 -16.97 -9.65 17.80
N ASP A 6 -15.86 -9.10 18.30
CA ASP A 6 -14.70 -8.81 17.48
C ASP A 6 -13.72 -10.00 17.45
N ALA A 7 -12.67 -9.86 16.64
CA ALA A 7 -11.59 -10.83 16.57
C ALA A 7 -10.50 -10.62 17.64
N ALA A 8 -10.66 -9.66 18.56
CA ALA A 8 -9.74 -9.40 19.69
C ALA A 8 -8.23 -9.42 19.34
N ASN A 9 -7.84 -8.78 18.24
CA ASN A 9 -6.46 -8.80 17.71
C ASN A 9 -5.88 -10.19 17.42
N ASN A 10 -6.72 -11.17 17.12
CA ASN A 10 -6.32 -12.53 16.81
C ASN A 10 -6.75 -12.92 15.38
N TYR A 11 -5.76 -13.13 14.50
CA TYR A 11 -5.98 -13.58 13.12
C TYR A 11 -6.85 -14.84 13.06
N ALA A 12 -6.60 -15.84 13.90
CA ALA A 12 -7.32 -17.10 13.88
C ALA A 12 -8.82 -16.91 14.20
N ARG A 13 -9.17 -16.00 15.12
CA ARG A 13 -10.59 -15.62 15.34
C ARG A 13 -11.22 -15.00 14.10
N GLY A 14 -10.49 -14.11 13.44
CA GLY A 14 -10.93 -13.46 12.21
C GLY A 14 -11.06 -14.44 11.03
N TYR A 15 -10.21 -15.46 10.96
CA TYR A 15 -10.14 -16.38 9.83
C TYR A 15 -10.99 -17.65 10.02
N ASN A 16 -10.92 -18.30 11.17
CA ASN A 16 -11.54 -19.61 11.43
C ASN A 16 -12.89 -19.52 12.15
N SER A 17 -13.01 -18.62 13.12
CA SER A 17 -14.14 -18.59 14.07
C SER A 17 -15.18 -17.52 13.72
N VAL A 18 -15.01 -16.31 14.25
CA VAL A 18 -15.99 -15.21 14.13
C VAL A 18 -16.16 -14.78 12.67
N GLY A 19 -15.06 -14.68 11.93
CA GLY A 19 -15.14 -14.25 10.53
C GLY A 19 -15.80 -15.29 9.61
N LYS A 20 -15.66 -16.58 9.91
CA LYS A 20 -16.35 -17.65 9.15
C LYS A 20 -17.88 -17.49 9.22
N ALA A 21 -18.41 -17.16 10.40
CA ALA A 21 -19.84 -16.91 10.56
C ALA A 21 -20.33 -15.66 9.81
N MET A 22 -19.47 -14.66 9.64
CA MET A 22 -19.80 -13.39 8.96
C MET A 22 -19.58 -13.42 7.44
N LEU A 23 -18.84 -14.41 6.91
CA LEU A 23 -18.46 -14.48 5.51
C LEU A 23 -19.68 -14.55 4.57
N GLU A 24 -20.60 -15.51 4.79
CA GLU A 24 -21.76 -15.67 3.92
C GLU A 24 -22.68 -14.43 3.87
N PRO A 25 -23.05 -13.81 5.01
CA PRO A 25 -23.77 -12.55 4.98
C PRO A 25 -23.06 -11.44 4.18
N VAL A 26 -21.73 -11.34 4.30
CA VAL A 26 -20.93 -10.33 3.58
C VAL A 26 -20.91 -10.63 2.08
N MET A 27 -20.61 -11.88 1.68
CA MET A 27 -20.60 -12.30 0.28
C MET A 27 -21.98 -12.12 -0.35
N HIS A 28 -23.07 -12.43 0.36
CA HIS A 28 -24.42 -12.16 -0.14
C HIS A 28 -24.66 -10.67 -0.43
N ARG A 29 -24.15 -9.76 0.40
CA ARG A 29 -24.26 -8.31 0.14
C ARG A 29 -23.39 -7.88 -1.03
N ILE A 30 -22.19 -8.44 -1.15
CA ILE A 30 -21.30 -8.17 -2.28
C ILE A 30 -21.97 -8.61 -3.58
N ARG A 31 -22.49 -9.85 -3.65
CA ARG A 31 -23.26 -10.37 -4.79
C ARG A 31 -24.37 -9.43 -5.24
N ARG A 32 -25.18 -8.95 -4.28
CA ARG A 32 -26.26 -8.00 -4.59
C ARG A 32 -25.76 -6.70 -5.21
N MET A 33 -24.58 -6.21 -4.82
CA MET A 33 -24.00 -5.02 -5.43
C MET A 33 -23.40 -5.34 -6.80
N THR A 34 -22.72 -6.48 -6.94
CA THR A 34 -22.11 -6.89 -8.22
C THR A 34 -23.16 -7.17 -9.28
N ASP A 35 -24.30 -7.75 -8.90
CA ASP A 35 -25.44 -8.01 -9.80
C ASP A 35 -26.09 -6.72 -10.31
N SER A 36 -25.93 -5.61 -9.57
CA SER A 36 -26.41 -4.29 -9.98
C SER A 36 -25.44 -3.52 -10.87
N CYS A 37 -24.25 -4.07 -11.13
CA CYS A 37 -23.24 -3.44 -11.98
C CYS A 37 -23.32 -3.99 -13.40
N ASP A 38 -23.44 -3.11 -14.39
CA ASP A 38 -23.36 -3.51 -15.81
C ASP A 38 -21.94 -3.98 -16.21
N GLY A 39 -20.91 -3.51 -15.50
CA GLY A 39 -19.51 -3.76 -15.82
C GLY A 39 -18.59 -3.64 -14.61
N LEU A 40 -18.66 -4.61 -13.69
CA LEU A 40 -17.75 -4.66 -12.54
C LEU A 40 -16.29 -4.77 -12.99
N GLN A 41 -15.44 -3.82 -12.57
CA GLN A 41 -14.00 -3.86 -12.82
C GLN A 41 -13.27 -4.73 -11.79
N GLY A 42 -13.53 -4.49 -10.50
CA GLY A 42 -12.80 -5.13 -9.42
C GLY A 42 -13.26 -4.68 -8.04
N PHE A 43 -12.44 -5.00 -7.04
CA PHE A 43 -12.67 -4.69 -5.64
C PHE A 43 -11.48 -3.89 -5.08
N PHE A 44 -11.79 -2.83 -4.33
CA PHE A 44 -10.83 -2.20 -3.43
C PHE A 44 -11.09 -2.69 -2.01
N VAL A 45 -10.08 -3.29 -1.38
CA VAL A 45 -10.17 -3.83 -0.03
C VAL A 45 -9.28 -3.00 0.89
N PHE A 46 -9.88 -2.43 1.95
CA PHE A 46 -9.19 -1.56 2.89
C PHE A 46 -9.10 -2.27 4.23
N HIS A 47 -7.89 -2.52 4.72
CA HIS A 47 -7.71 -3.28 5.96
C HIS A 47 -6.36 -2.96 6.64
N SER A 48 -6.20 -3.44 7.87
CA SER A 48 -4.94 -3.37 8.61
C SER A 48 -4.34 -4.76 8.73
N LEU A 49 -3.01 -4.88 8.59
CA LEU A 49 -2.32 -6.15 8.82
C LEU A 49 -2.30 -6.56 10.31
N GLY A 50 -2.30 -5.57 11.21
CA GLY A 50 -2.10 -5.81 12.64
C GLY A 50 -3.33 -6.28 13.44
N GLY A 51 -4.53 -5.90 13.03
CA GLY A 51 -5.77 -6.22 13.77
C GLY A 51 -6.38 -7.57 13.35
N GLY A 52 -7.04 -8.29 14.26
CA GLY A 52 -7.53 -9.65 14.00
C GLY A 52 -8.60 -9.76 12.91
N THR A 53 -9.52 -8.79 12.83
CA THR A 53 -10.52 -8.75 11.76
C THR A 53 -9.89 -8.29 10.45
N GLY A 54 -9.09 -7.22 10.50
CA GLY A 54 -8.41 -6.67 9.33
C GLY A 54 -7.43 -7.65 8.69
N SER A 55 -6.85 -8.56 9.46
CA SER A 55 -5.98 -9.63 8.98
C SER A 55 -6.81 -10.86 8.59
N GLY A 56 -7.36 -11.57 9.58
CA GLY A 56 -7.99 -12.88 9.39
C GLY A 56 -9.26 -12.86 8.55
N PHE A 57 -10.17 -11.92 8.78
CA PHE A 57 -11.41 -11.89 7.97
C PHE A 57 -11.11 -11.45 6.53
N THR A 58 -10.17 -10.54 6.33
CA THR A 58 -9.76 -10.09 4.99
C THR A 58 -9.15 -11.23 4.18
N ALA A 59 -8.23 -12.01 4.77
CA ALA A 59 -7.65 -13.17 4.11
C ALA A 59 -8.73 -14.15 3.61
N ARG A 60 -9.71 -14.44 4.47
CA ARG A 60 -10.84 -15.31 4.09
C ARG A 60 -11.74 -14.68 3.04
N LEU A 61 -12.02 -13.38 3.15
CA LEU A 61 -12.84 -12.66 2.20
C LEU A 61 -12.19 -12.66 0.80
N LEU A 62 -10.89 -12.44 0.71
CA LEU A 62 -10.17 -12.43 -0.55
C LEU A 62 -10.14 -13.79 -1.22
N GLN A 63 -9.98 -14.87 -0.47
CA GLN A 63 -10.13 -16.24 -0.98
C GLN A 63 -11.51 -16.43 -1.63
N SER A 64 -12.59 -16.08 -0.92
CA SER A 64 -13.96 -16.21 -1.46
C SER A 64 -14.22 -15.28 -2.66
N LEU A 65 -13.67 -14.07 -2.65
CA LEU A 65 -13.75 -13.16 -3.80
C LEU A 65 -12.97 -13.70 -5.00
N HIS A 66 -11.84 -14.36 -4.79
CA HIS A 66 -11.06 -14.99 -5.85
C HIS A 66 -11.80 -16.20 -6.44
N GLU A 67 -12.41 -17.04 -5.61
CA GLU A 67 -13.21 -18.19 -6.06
C GLU A 67 -14.43 -17.76 -6.89
N GLU A 68 -15.16 -16.73 -6.45
CA GLU A 68 -16.39 -16.30 -7.10
C GLU A 68 -16.15 -15.31 -8.27
N PHE A 69 -15.12 -14.46 -8.15
CA PHE A 69 -14.78 -13.43 -9.14
C PHE A 69 -13.31 -13.54 -9.58
N PRO A 70 -12.88 -14.67 -10.20
CA PRO A 70 -11.47 -14.94 -10.49
C PRO A 70 -10.85 -13.95 -11.47
N ARG A 71 -11.64 -13.40 -12.40
CA ARG A 71 -11.17 -12.46 -13.45
C ARG A 71 -11.25 -10.98 -13.06
N LYS A 72 -11.67 -10.67 -11.83
CA LYS A 72 -11.87 -9.28 -11.37
C LYS A 72 -10.69 -8.83 -10.53
N SER A 73 -10.19 -7.62 -10.76
CA SER A 73 -9.02 -7.12 -10.02
C SER A 73 -9.33 -6.99 -8.54
N LYS A 74 -8.36 -7.30 -7.68
CA LYS A 74 -8.42 -7.16 -6.23
C LYS A 74 -7.24 -6.30 -5.81
N LEU A 75 -7.54 -5.04 -5.46
CA LEU A 75 -6.55 -4.05 -5.04
C LEU A 75 -6.70 -3.79 -3.55
N GLU A 76 -5.61 -3.89 -2.81
CA GLU A 76 -5.62 -3.66 -1.36
C GLU A 76 -5.03 -2.30 -1.01
N PHE A 77 -5.62 -1.63 -0.03
CA PHE A 77 -4.97 -0.56 0.74
C PHE A 77 -4.75 -1.10 2.15
N LEU A 78 -3.49 -1.42 2.45
CA LEU A 78 -3.12 -2.06 3.69
C LEU A 78 -2.39 -1.10 4.62
N VAL A 79 -2.80 -1.11 5.88
CA VAL A 79 -2.13 -0.36 6.94
C VAL A 79 -1.11 -1.27 7.62
N TYR A 80 0.17 -0.95 7.43
CA TYR A 80 1.31 -1.63 8.02
C TYR A 80 1.48 -1.19 9.49
N PRO A 81 1.71 -2.14 10.42
CA PRO A 81 1.79 -1.85 11.85
C PRO A 81 3.06 -1.07 12.22
N SER A 82 2.92 -0.11 13.16
CA SER A 82 4.04 0.64 13.73
C SER A 82 4.06 0.53 15.25
N PRO A 83 5.21 0.27 15.90
CA PRO A 83 5.31 0.22 17.36
C PRO A 83 4.86 1.50 18.08
N LYS A 84 4.95 2.67 17.45
CA LYS A 84 4.59 3.95 18.08
C LYS A 84 3.09 4.16 18.20
N VAL A 85 2.31 3.56 17.29
CA VAL A 85 0.85 3.74 17.16
C VAL A 85 0.11 2.41 17.41
N SER A 86 0.86 1.31 17.55
CA SER A 86 0.36 -0.04 17.77
C SER A 86 -0.43 -0.15 19.06
N SER A 87 -1.60 -0.77 18.97
CA SER A 87 -2.43 -1.11 20.13
C SER A 87 -2.31 -2.57 20.55
N ALA A 88 -1.62 -3.41 19.75
CA ALA A 88 -1.58 -4.84 19.95
C ALA A 88 -0.16 -5.43 19.84
N VAL A 89 0.23 -6.18 20.86
CA VAL A 89 1.56 -6.82 20.92
C VAL A 89 1.73 -7.91 19.85
N VAL A 90 0.62 -8.52 19.41
CA VAL A 90 0.60 -9.65 18.47
C VAL A 90 0.47 -9.25 17.00
N GLU A 91 0.58 -7.95 16.68
CA GLU A 91 0.55 -7.46 15.29
C GLU A 91 1.54 -8.16 14.35
N PRO A 92 2.78 -8.53 14.77
CA PRO A 92 3.69 -9.28 13.91
C PRO A 92 3.11 -10.62 13.43
N TYR A 93 2.45 -11.38 14.32
CA TYR A 93 1.79 -12.64 13.94
C TYR A 93 0.68 -12.42 12.94
N ASN A 94 -0.23 -11.49 13.25
CA ASN A 94 -1.36 -11.19 12.37
C ASN A 94 -0.89 -10.76 10.98
N SER A 95 0.18 -9.96 10.92
CA SER A 95 0.72 -9.41 9.67
C SER A 95 1.39 -10.46 8.80
N ILE A 96 2.17 -11.38 9.39
CA ILE A 96 2.77 -12.49 8.64
C ILE A 96 1.69 -13.44 8.11
N LEU A 97 0.77 -13.86 8.98
CA LEU A 97 -0.31 -14.79 8.60
C LEU A 97 -1.20 -14.23 7.49
N THR A 98 -1.61 -12.96 7.59
CA THR A 98 -2.44 -12.35 6.54
C THR A 98 -1.68 -12.08 5.26
N THR A 99 -0.39 -11.72 5.32
CA THR A 99 0.40 -11.48 4.10
C THR A 99 0.54 -12.79 3.32
N HIS A 100 0.88 -13.88 4.01
CA HIS A 100 0.90 -15.22 3.45
C HIS A 100 -0.45 -15.61 2.84
N ALA A 101 -1.54 -15.50 3.61
CA ALA A 101 -2.85 -15.96 3.16
C ALA A 101 -3.48 -15.11 2.05
N CYS A 102 -3.09 -13.85 1.88
CA CYS A 102 -3.60 -12.97 0.82
C CYS A 102 -2.74 -12.98 -0.45
N MET A 103 -1.48 -13.43 -0.40
CA MET A 103 -0.48 -13.22 -1.45
C MET A 103 -0.93 -13.70 -2.83
N ASP A 104 -1.61 -14.84 -2.90
CA ASP A 104 -2.05 -15.45 -4.17
C ASP A 104 -3.39 -14.87 -4.69
N PHE A 105 -4.09 -14.08 -3.88
CA PHE A 105 -5.44 -13.60 -4.19
C PHE A 105 -5.51 -12.11 -4.51
N THR A 106 -4.46 -11.36 -4.18
CA THR A 106 -4.36 -9.92 -4.43
C THR A 106 -3.53 -9.61 -5.66
N ASP A 107 -4.03 -8.71 -6.51
CA ASP A 107 -3.32 -8.29 -7.73
C ASP A 107 -2.29 -7.19 -7.45
N CYS A 108 -2.59 -6.29 -6.51
CA CYS A 108 -1.70 -5.22 -6.08
C CYS A 108 -2.10 -4.66 -4.71
N ALA A 109 -1.13 -4.45 -3.83
CA ALA A 109 -1.35 -4.09 -2.44
C ALA A 109 -0.58 -2.81 -2.05
N PHE A 110 -1.30 -1.69 -1.95
CA PHE A 110 -0.74 -0.39 -1.59
C PHE A 110 -0.48 -0.31 -0.09
N MET A 111 0.79 -0.39 0.28
CA MET A 111 1.20 -0.34 1.69
C MET A 111 1.28 1.09 2.20
N VAL A 112 0.76 1.30 3.41
CA VAL A 112 0.83 2.56 4.16
C VAL A 112 1.26 2.28 5.59
N ASP A 113 2.35 2.89 6.03
CA ASP A 113 2.92 2.74 7.37
C ASP A 113 2.40 3.85 8.30
N ASN A 114 1.80 3.43 9.42
CA ASN A 114 1.33 4.36 10.45
C ASN A 114 2.46 5.23 11.02
N GLU A 115 3.70 4.73 11.09
CA GLU A 115 4.83 5.52 11.59
C GLU A 115 5.18 6.65 10.64
N ALA A 116 5.27 6.33 9.34
CA ALA A 116 5.59 7.29 8.30
C ALA A 116 4.50 8.38 8.23
N LEU A 117 3.22 7.99 8.30
CA LEU A 117 2.10 8.91 8.38
C LEU A 117 2.15 9.83 9.60
N TYR A 118 2.48 9.28 10.77
CA TYR A 118 2.60 10.06 12.00
C TYR A 118 3.73 11.09 11.89
N ASP A 119 4.90 10.66 11.40
CA ASP A 119 6.05 11.54 11.18
C ASP A 119 5.76 12.62 10.12
N LEU A 120 4.99 12.29 9.06
CA LEU A 120 4.53 13.23 8.03
C LEU A 120 3.60 14.29 8.61
N CYS A 121 2.58 13.88 9.38
CA CYS A 121 1.67 14.82 10.04
C CYS A 121 2.44 15.79 10.96
N ASN A 122 3.42 15.28 11.70
CA ASN A 122 4.22 16.09 12.60
C ASN A 122 5.13 17.08 11.84
N LYS A 123 5.91 16.58 10.87
CA LYS A 123 6.93 17.40 10.18
C LYS A 123 6.39 18.30 9.07
N GLN A 124 5.41 17.82 8.29
CA GLN A 124 4.91 18.53 7.10
C GLN A 124 3.65 19.34 7.41
N LEU A 125 2.79 18.85 8.32
CA LEU A 125 1.53 19.51 8.66
C LEU A 125 1.59 20.33 9.96
N ASP A 126 2.71 20.29 10.69
CA ASP A 126 2.91 20.95 11.98
C ASP A 126 1.88 20.51 13.04
N ILE A 127 1.51 19.23 13.04
CA ILE A 127 0.54 18.66 13.99
C ILE A 127 1.29 17.91 15.09
N GLU A 128 1.34 18.50 16.28
CA GLU A 128 1.82 17.82 17.49
C GLU A 128 0.78 16.77 17.94
N GLY A 129 1.22 15.51 18.13
CA GLY A 129 0.33 14.41 18.51
C GLY A 129 -0.77 14.04 17.49
N PRO A 130 -0.44 13.67 16.23
CA PRO A 130 -1.44 13.30 15.22
C PRO A 130 -2.42 12.20 15.68
N SER A 131 -3.72 12.46 15.50
CA SER A 131 -4.80 11.49 15.73
C SER A 131 -5.06 10.63 14.49
N PHE A 132 -5.76 9.49 14.63
CA PHE A 132 -6.18 8.69 13.47
C PHE A 132 -6.99 9.49 12.44
N SER A 133 -7.74 10.52 12.85
CA SER A 133 -8.42 11.40 11.90
C SER A 133 -7.44 12.17 11.02
N ASN A 134 -6.26 12.55 11.53
CA ASN A 134 -5.24 13.25 10.75
C ASN A 134 -4.56 12.28 9.77
N LEU A 135 -4.17 11.10 10.26
CA LEU A 135 -3.59 10.04 9.42
C LEU A 135 -4.53 9.65 8.27
N ASN A 136 -5.81 9.39 8.60
CA ASN A 136 -6.81 8.96 7.62
C ASN A 136 -7.13 10.04 6.57
N ARG A 137 -6.92 11.34 6.87
CA ARG A 137 -7.06 12.39 5.87
C ARG A 137 -5.97 12.30 4.78
N ILE A 138 -4.74 11.98 5.16
CA ILE A 138 -3.65 11.75 4.19
C ILE A 138 -3.96 10.51 3.36
N ILE A 139 -4.33 9.39 3.99
CA ILE A 139 -4.74 8.17 3.29
C ILE A 139 -5.90 8.47 2.33
N GLY A 140 -6.88 9.26 2.76
CA GLY A 140 -8.00 9.68 1.91
C GLY A 140 -7.57 10.46 0.67
N GLN A 141 -6.54 11.31 0.76
CA GLN A 141 -6.00 12.01 -0.42
C GLN A 141 -5.28 11.08 -1.38
N VAL A 142 -4.52 10.11 -0.84
CA VAL A 142 -3.88 9.06 -1.64
C VAL A 142 -4.94 8.22 -2.37
N VAL A 143 -5.90 7.65 -1.64
CA VAL A 143 -6.99 6.84 -2.20
C VAL A 143 -7.81 7.63 -3.22
N SER A 144 -8.10 8.90 -2.94
CA SER A 144 -8.79 9.79 -3.89
C SER A 144 -7.99 10.00 -5.16
N SER A 145 -6.66 10.02 -5.09
CA SER A 145 -5.77 10.17 -6.25
C SER A 145 -5.64 8.88 -7.05
N VAL A 146 -5.50 7.73 -6.39
CA VAL A 146 -5.48 6.41 -7.06
C VAL A 146 -6.80 6.13 -7.77
N THR A 147 -7.93 6.47 -7.16
CA THR A 147 -9.27 6.24 -7.74
C THR A 147 -9.76 7.38 -8.62
N ALA A 148 -8.98 8.45 -8.83
CA ALA A 148 -9.43 9.63 -9.57
C ALA A 148 -9.75 9.29 -11.05
N SER A 149 -8.88 8.53 -11.70
CA SER A 149 -9.04 8.09 -13.09
C SER A 149 -10.25 7.18 -13.32
N LEU A 150 -10.73 6.51 -12.28
CA LEU A 150 -11.93 5.68 -12.34
C LEU A 150 -13.22 6.48 -12.20
N ARG A 151 -13.15 7.67 -11.60
CA ARG A 151 -14.33 8.50 -11.25
C ARG A 151 -14.51 9.70 -12.17
N PHE A 152 -13.43 10.16 -12.79
CA PHE A 152 -13.43 11.37 -13.59
C PHE A 152 -12.61 11.16 -14.84
N ASP A 153 -13.05 11.83 -15.90
CA ASP A 153 -12.28 11.88 -17.13
C ASP A 153 -10.98 12.69 -16.93
N GLY A 154 -9.96 12.33 -17.71
CA GLY A 154 -8.59 12.82 -17.57
C GLY A 154 -7.87 12.68 -18.90
N ALA A 155 -6.74 13.37 -19.05
CA ALA A 155 -5.96 13.29 -20.29
C ALA A 155 -5.30 11.92 -20.47
N LEU A 156 -4.95 11.29 -19.36
CA LEU A 156 -4.33 9.97 -19.26
C LEU A 156 -4.99 9.27 -18.08
N ASN A 157 -5.97 8.41 -18.37
CA ASN A 157 -6.68 7.62 -17.38
C ASN A 157 -5.95 6.29 -17.18
N VAL A 158 -5.93 5.82 -15.93
CA VAL A 158 -5.40 4.51 -15.53
C VAL A 158 -6.57 3.69 -15.01
N ASP A 159 -6.78 2.50 -15.58
CA ASP A 159 -7.82 1.57 -15.13
C ASP A 159 -7.34 0.67 -13.98
N MET A 160 -8.24 -0.15 -13.40
CA MET A 160 -7.87 -1.06 -12.29
C MET A 160 -6.87 -2.16 -12.71
N ASN A 161 -7.00 -2.70 -13.92
CA ASN A 161 -6.12 -3.76 -14.43
C ASN A 161 -4.73 -3.21 -14.75
N GLU A 162 -4.68 -1.96 -15.17
CA GLU A 162 -3.48 -1.24 -15.52
C GLU A 162 -2.58 -1.04 -14.31
N PHE A 163 -3.12 -0.95 -13.08
CA PHE A 163 -2.26 -0.92 -11.89
C PHE A 163 -1.42 -2.19 -11.78
N GLN A 164 -2.01 -3.37 -11.98
CA GLN A 164 -1.28 -4.62 -11.98
C GLN A 164 -0.25 -4.65 -13.12
N THR A 165 -0.66 -4.42 -14.36
CA THR A 165 0.25 -4.51 -15.52
C THR A 165 1.37 -3.46 -15.49
N ASN A 166 1.14 -2.31 -14.86
CA ASN A 166 2.11 -1.22 -14.81
C ASN A 166 3.03 -1.27 -13.59
N LEU A 167 2.56 -1.78 -12.45
CA LEU A 167 3.31 -1.74 -11.19
C LEU A 167 3.85 -3.10 -10.77
N VAL A 168 3.28 -4.21 -11.25
CA VAL A 168 3.57 -5.56 -10.75
C VAL A 168 4.25 -6.38 -11.86
N PRO A 169 5.59 -6.32 -11.97
CA PRO A 169 6.35 -7.09 -12.97
C PRO A 169 6.37 -8.59 -12.66
N TYR A 170 6.34 -8.94 -11.37
CA TYR A 170 6.32 -10.32 -10.89
C TYR A 170 5.13 -10.49 -9.95
N PRO A 171 4.29 -11.54 -10.12
CA PRO A 171 3.06 -11.71 -9.34
C PRO A 171 3.25 -11.64 -7.82
N ARG A 172 4.36 -12.18 -7.27
CA ARG A 172 4.65 -12.13 -5.82
C ARG A 172 5.13 -10.77 -5.32
N LEU A 173 5.70 -9.94 -6.20
CA LEU A 173 6.26 -8.64 -5.85
C LEU A 173 5.25 -7.52 -6.09
N HIS A 174 4.05 -7.63 -5.50
CA HIS A 174 2.91 -6.76 -5.80
C HIS A 174 2.64 -5.66 -4.76
N PHE A 175 3.66 -5.26 -3.99
CA PHE A 175 3.57 -4.29 -2.91
C PHE A 175 4.21 -2.93 -3.27
N PRO A 176 3.56 -2.07 -4.08
CA PRO A 176 4.08 -0.74 -4.35
C PRO A 176 4.03 0.16 -3.11
N LEU A 177 5.08 0.96 -2.95
CA LEU A 177 5.12 2.07 -2.01
C LEU A 177 4.30 3.24 -2.55
N THR A 178 3.74 4.03 -1.64
CA THR A 178 3.05 5.26 -2.00
C THR A 178 3.81 6.49 -1.48
N SER A 179 3.88 7.54 -2.29
CA SER A 179 4.34 8.88 -1.89
C SER A 179 3.32 9.90 -2.36
N PHE A 180 3.11 10.97 -1.59
CA PHE A 180 2.15 12.03 -1.96
C PHE A 180 2.79 13.41 -1.82
N ALA A 181 2.62 14.24 -2.83
CA ALA A 181 3.11 15.61 -2.80
C ALA A 181 2.15 16.58 -3.52
N PRO A 182 2.01 17.83 -3.06
CA PRO A 182 2.63 18.36 -1.85
C PRO A 182 1.77 18.06 -0.60
N LEU A 183 2.42 17.89 0.55
CA LEU A 183 1.76 17.86 1.87
C LEU A 183 2.04 19.18 2.57
N LEU A 184 1.09 20.11 2.50
CA LEU A 184 1.23 21.44 3.08
C LEU A 184 0.22 21.67 4.20
N SER A 185 0.71 22.20 5.33
CA SER A 185 -0.15 22.77 6.37
C SER A 185 -0.87 24.02 5.87
N ARG A 186 -2.09 24.28 6.36
CA ARG A 186 -2.85 25.51 6.05
C ARG A 186 -2.07 26.79 6.38
N SER A 187 -1.29 26.78 7.45
CA SER A 187 -0.45 27.91 7.89
C SER A 187 0.62 28.29 6.86
N ARG A 188 1.11 27.32 6.07
CA ARG A 188 2.20 27.49 5.10
C ARG A 188 1.73 27.76 3.67
N SER A 189 0.42 27.78 3.43
CA SER A 189 -0.17 27.82 2.08
C SER A 189 0.07 29.10 1.27
N PHE A 190 0.43 30.22 1.92
CA PHE A 190 0.52 31.53 1.27
C PHE A 190 1.89 31.87 0.67
N HIS A 191 2.92 31.03 0.86
CA HIS A 191 4.30 31.45 0.61
C HIS A 191 5.01 30.79 -0.57
N GLU A 192 4.48 29.73 -1.19
CA GLU A 192 5.21 28.97 -2.22
C GLU A 192 4.40 28.73 -3.50
N HIS A 193 4.94 29.20 -4.62
CA HIS A 193 4.50 28.75 -5.95
C HIS A 193 5.08 27.36 -6.21
N ILE A 194 4.25 26.34 -6.04
CA ILE A 194 4.65 24.95 -6.24
C ILE A 194 4.53 24.56 -7.73
N SER A 195 5.66 24.29 -8.38
CA SER A 195 5.69 23.84 -9.77
C SER A 195 5.43 22.34 -9.90
N VAL A 196 5.17 21.87 -11.14
CA VAL A 196 5.06 20.43 -11.44
C VAL A 196 6.40 19.73 -11.16
N PHE A 197 7.52 20.39 -11.42
CA PHE A 197 8.85 19.86 -11.14
C PHE A 197 9.09 19.65 -9.64
N ASP A 198 8.66 20.60 -8.81
CA ASP A 198 8.85 20.53 -7.35
C ASP A 198 8.09 19.34 -6.78
N ILE A 199 6.79 19.22 -7.06
CA ILE A 199 5.97 18.11 -6.54
C ILE A 199 6.47 16.75 -7.05
N THR A 200 6.92 16.69 -8.30
CA THR A 200 7.47 15.45 -8.87
C THR A 200 8.76 15.06 -8.18
N SER A 201 9.67 16.01 -7.97
CA SER A 201 10.91 15.77 -7.23
C SER A 201 10.65 15.38 -5.78
N SER A 202 9.67 16.01 -5.13
CA SER A 202 9.28 15.71 -3.75
C SER A 202 8.78 14.28 -3.54
N CYS A 203 8.14 13.65 -4.53
CA CYS A 203 7.73 12.25 -4.43
C CYS A 203 8.89 11.26 -4.23
N PHE A 204 10.09 11.61 -4.72
CA PHE A 204 11.30 10.81 -4.58
C PHE A 204 12.11 11.16 -3.33
N ASP A 205 11.66 12.13 -2.54
CA ASP A 205 12.25 12.44 -1.25
C ASP A 205 11.72 11.43 -0.20
N PRO A 206 12.61 10.73 0.53
CA PRO A 206 12.21 9.87 1.65
C PRO A 206 11.28 10.55 2.66
N ALA A 207 11.34 11.88 2.79
CA ALA A 207 10.50 12.65 3.70
C ALA A 207 9.01 12.69 3.29
N ASN A 208 8.65 12.27 2.08
CA ASN A 208 7.26 12.27 1.57
C ASN A 208 6.70 10.85 1.31
N GLN A 209 7.45 9.83 1.72
CA GLN A 209 7.02 8.44 1.58
C GLN A 209 6.02 8.07 2.66
N LEU A 210 4.99 7.31 2.29
CA LEU A 210 4.02 6.74 3.23
C LEU A 210 4.50 5.43 3.87
N VAL A 211 5.70 4.95 3.55
CA VAL A 211 6.29 3.75 4.12
C VAL A 211 7.75 4.00 4.41
N ARG A 212 8.21 3.62 5.62
CA ARG A 212 9.58 3.87 6.06
C ARG A 212 10.55 2.82 5.49
N CYS A 213 11.24 3.19 4.42
CA CYS A 213 12.31 2.39 3.81
C CYS A 213 13.41 3.28 3.21
N ASP A 214 14.65 2.81 3.16
CA ASP A 214 15.72 3.54 2.47
C ASP A 214 15.74 3.22 0.98
N LEU A 215 15.11 4.08 0.18
CA LEU A 215 15.06 3.96 -1.29
C LEU A 215 16.44 3.82 -1.96
N ARG A 216 17.52 4.31 -1.33
CA ARG A 216 18.87 4.25 -1.90
C ARG A 216 19.46 2.84 -1.87
N LYS A 217 18.92 1.97 -1.01
CA LYS A 217 19.33 0.55 -0.90
C LYS A 217 18.57 -0.37 -1.86
N GLY A 218 17.53 0.16 -2.51
CA GLY A 218 16.73 -0.58 -3.47
C GLY A 218 16.88 -0.05 -4.89
N LYS A 219 16.22 -0.75 -5.80
CA LYS A 219 16.01 -0.36 -7.19
C LYS A 219 14.51 -0.23 -7.44
N TYR A 220 14.13 0.69 -8.30
CA TYR A 220 12.77 0.84 -8.78
C TYR A 220 12.52 -0.14 -9.91
N MET A 221 11.49 -0.96 -9.77
CA MET A 221 10.99 -1.83 -10.83
C MET A 221 9.97 -1.11 -11.71
N ALA A 222 9.10 -0.32 -11.08
CA ALA A 222 8.07 0.46 -11.75
C ALA A 222 7.67 1.69 -10.93
N CYS A 223 7.29 2.76 -11.60
CA CYS A 223 6.78 3.99 -11.03
C CYS A 223 5.55 4.47 -11.82
N CYS A 224 4.47 4.79 -11.12
CA CYS A 224 3.29 5.46 -11.67
C CYS A 224 3.12 6.80 -10.97
N LEU A 225 3.00 7.89 -11.75
CA LEU A 225 2.78 9.24 -11.26
C LEU A 225 1.36 9.67 -11.66
N LEU A 226 0.50 9.83 -10.65
CA LEU A 226 -0.89 10.22 -10.81
C LEU A 226 -1.05 11.70 -10.44
N TYR A 227 -0.98 12.56 -11.45
CA TYR A 227 -1.13 14.00 -11.31
C TYR A 227 -2.59 14.42 -11.25
N ARG A 228 -2.86 15.45 -10.45
CA ARG A 228 -4.18 16.08 -10.31
C ARG A 228 -4.09 17.60 -10.36
N GLY A 229 -5.07 18.23 -11.01
CA GLY A 229 -5.26 19.67 -11.06
C GLY A 229 -4.60 20.34 -12.26
N ASP A 230 -4.14 21.57 -12.06
CA ASP A 230 -3.51 22.40 -13.10
C ASP A 230 -2.09 21.89 -13.42
N VAL A 231 -2.03 20.92 -14.34
CA VAL A 231 -0.80 20.21 -14.73
C VAL A 231 -0.75 20.07 -16.25
N ALA A 232 0.30 20.63 -16.88
CA ALA A 232 0.53 20.49 -18.31
C ALA A 232 1.37 19.23 -18.61
N PRO A 233 1.00 18.40 -19.62
CA PRO A 233 1.75 17.20 -19.96
C PRO A 233 3.22 17.45 -20.32
N LYS A 234 3.53 18.61 -20.93
CA LYS A 234 4.90 19.02 -21.25
C LYS A 234 5.77 19.15 -19.99
N ASP A 235 5.22 19.76 -18.94
CA ASP A 235 5.94 19.98 -17.68
C ASP A 235 6.17 18.66 -16.94
N VAL A 236 5.22 17.72 -17.04
CA VAL A 236 5.38 16.36 -16.50
C VAL A 236 6.54 15.64 -17.19
N ASN A 237 6.58 15.64 -18.53
CA ASN A 237 7.65 14.99 -19.28
C ASN A 237 9.03 15.59 -18.96
N ASN A 238 9.12 16.92 -18.86
CA ASN A 238 10.35 17.60 -18.45
C ASN A 238 10.77 17.20 -17.03
N SER A 239 9.80 17.14 -16.10
CA SER A 239 10.07 16.77 -14.70
C SER A 239 10.57 15.34 -14.57
N ILE A 240 9.96 14.39 -15.31
CA ILE A 240 10.39 13.00 -15.34
C ILE A 240 11.79 12.86 -15.95
N ALA A 241 12.09 13.58 -17.03
CA ALA A 241 13.43 13.57 -17.63
C ALA A 241 14.51 14.03 -16.64
N SER A 242 14.22 15.09 -15.87
CA SER A 242 15.12 15.56 -14.83
C SER A 242 15.27 14.58 -13.67
N VAL A 243 14.17 13.96 -13.21
CA VAL A 243 14.21 12.92 -12.16
C VAL A 243 15.05 11.72 -12.62
N LYS A 244 14.86 11.24 -13.85
CA LYS A 244 15.66 10.13 -14.42
C LYS A 244 17.16 10.43 -14.48
N SER A 245 17.54 11.70 -14.59
CA SER A 245 18.96 12.10 -14.63
C SER A 245 19.64 12.07 -13.25
N LYS A 246 18.87 11.96 -12.15
CA LYS A 246 19.42 11.92 -10.79
C LYS A 246 20.00 10.54 -10.49
N LYS A 247 21.32 10.49 -10.22
CA LYS A 247 22.04 9.27 -9.81
C LYS A 247 21.52 8.59 -8.54
N SER A 248 20.72 9.28 -7.74
CA SER A 248 20.12 8.72 -6.53
C SER A 248 18.90 7.83 -6.81
N ILE A 249 18.41 7.81 -8.06
CA ILE A 249 17.21 7.06 -8.46
C ILE A 249 17.66 5.96 -9.40
N ASN A 250 17.75 4.75 -8.86
CA ASN A 250 18.24 3.58 -9.59
C ASN A 250 17.04 2.73 -10.02
N PHE A 251 16.88 2.54 -11.33
CA PHE A 251 15.93 1.58 -11.89
C PHE A 251 16.60 0.23 -12.11
N VAL A 252 15.80 -0.83 -12.19
CA VAL A 252 16.28 -2.15 -12.65
C VAL A 252 16.66 -2.10 -14.14
N ASP A 253 17.68 -2.86 -14.52
CA ASP A 253 18.31 -2.78 -15.84
C ASP A 253 17.39 -3.29 -16.97
N TRP A 254 16.48 -4.21 -16.64
CA TRP A 254 15.52 -4.80 -17.58
C TRP A 254 14.25 -3.97 -17.79
N CYS A 255 14.05 -2.86 -17.06
CA CYS A 255 12.91 -1.95 -17.22
C CYS A 255 13.33 -0.49 -17.54
N PRO A 256 13.75 -0.20 -18.78
CA PRO A 256 14.24 1.13 -19.16
C PRO A 256 13.16 2.23 -19.21
N THR A 257 11.87 1.87 -19.21
CA THR A 257 10.74 2.80 -19.39
C THR A 257 9.79 2.86 -18.19
N GLY A 258 10.32 2.67 -16.98
CA GLY A 258 9.57 2.47 -15.73
C GLY A 258 8.69 3.62 -15.19
N PHE A 259 8.31 4.62 -16.00
CA PHE A 259 7.36 5.66 -15.58
C PHE A 259 6.05 5.57 -16.36
N LYS A 260 4.94 5.43 -15.62
CA LYS A 260 3.58 5.59 -16.12
C LYS A 260 3.00 6.87 -15.56
N VAL A 261 2.18 7.55 -16.35
CA VAL A 261 1.68 8.89 -16.02
C VAL A 261 0.18 8.89 -16.19
N GLY A 262 -0.54 9.25 -15.13
CA GLY A 262 -1.94 9.63 -15.18
C GLY A 262 -2.09 11.12 -14.92
N ILE A 263 -2.97 11.80 -15.67
CA ILE A 263 -3.24 13.24 -15.47
C ILE A 263 -4.74 13.46 -15.43
N ASN A 264 -5.21 13.94 -14.28
CA ASN A 264 -6.59 14.35 -14.07
C ASN A 264 -6.66 15.86 -13.84
N TYR A 265 -7.47 16.60 -14.60
CA TYR A 265 -7.54 18.06 -14.49
C TYR A 265 -8.33 18.56 -13.28
N GLN A 266 -9.03 17.68 -12.57
CA GLN A 266 -9.73 18.07 -11.35
C GLN A 266 -8.75 18.30 -10.19
N THR A 267 -8.82 19.51 -9.65
CA THR A 267 -8.06 19.93 -8.47
C THR A 267 -8.37 19.02 -7.26
N PRO A 268 -7.35 18.64 -6.46
CA PRO A 268 -7.56 17.93 -5.21
C PRO A 268 -8.52 18.69 -4.29
N SER A 269 -9.55 18.00 -3.79
CA SER A 269 -10.50 18.57 -2.85
C SER A 269 -10.03 18.31 -1.42
N MET A 270 -9.96 19.37 -0.61
CA MET A 270 -9.57 19.28 0.79
C MET A 270 -10.81 19.42 1.69
N PRO A 271 -10.95 18.60 2.75
CA PRO A 271 -12.02 18.77 3.72
C PRO A 271 -11.97 20.15 4.37
N HIS A 272 -13.13 20.77 4.60
CA HIS A 272 -13.21 22.13 5.15
C HIS A 272 -12.62 22.23 6.58
N ASN A 273 -12.67 21.15 7.35
CA ASN A 273 -12.05 20.98 8.67
C ASN A 273 -10.72 20.18 8.64
N GLY A 274 -10.13 20.00 7.46
CA GLY A 274 -8.89 19.25 7.27
C GLY A 274 -7.64 20.08 7.58
N ASP A 275 -6.52 19.40 7.84
CA ASP A 275 -5.26 20.06 8.24
C ASP A 275 -4.42 20.50 7.02
N MET A 276 -4.72 19.93 5.85
CA MET A 276 -4.04 20.21 4.59
C MET A 276 -4.57 21.49 3.93
N ALA A 277 -3.66 22.24 3.33
CA ALA A 277 -3.96 23.40 2.51
C ALA A 277 -4.61 22.99 1.17
N ALA A 278 -5.47 23.86 0.64
CA ALA A 278 -5.93 23.73 -0.72
C ALA A 278 -4.77 23.99 -1.69
N VAL A 279 -4.58 23.09 -2.66
CA VAL A 279 -3.49 23.15 -3.63
C VAL A 279 -4.05 23.08 -5.05
N LYS A 280 -3.44 23.82 -5.97
CA LYS A 280 -3.87 23.83 -7.39
C LYS A 280 -3.49 22.54 -8.12
N ARG A 281 -2.46 21.85 -7.63
CA ARG A 281 -1.90 20.64 -8.22
C ARG A 281 -1.33 19.72 -7.13
N ALA A 282 -1.42 18.42 -7.37
CA ALA A 282 -0.78 17.39 -6.55
C ALA A 282 -0.39 16.19 -7.43
N VAL A 283 0.43 15.31 -6.88
CA VAL A 283 0.84 14.06 -7.49
C VAL A 283 0.89 12.98 -6.42
N CYS A 284 0.30 11.83 -6.75
CA CYS A 284 0.44 10.60 -6.00
C CYS A 284 1.38 9.68 -6.79
N MET A 285 2.51 9.31 -6.21
CA MET A 285 3.44 8.35 -6.79
C MET A 285 3.18 6.98 -6.20
N LEU A 286 3.01 5.98 -7.06
CA LEU A 286 2.98 4.57 -6.72
C LEU A 286 4.24 3.96 -7.30
N SER A 287 5.15 3.47 -6.46
CA SER A 287 6.45 2.97 -6.91
C SER A 287 6.71 1.58 -6.34
N ASN A 288 6.87 0.60 -7.22
CA ASN A 288 7.32 -0.71 -6.83
C ASN A 288 8.84 -0.74 -6.79
N THR A 289 9.40 -0.95 -5.60
CA THR A 289 10.84 -0.93 -5.36
C THR A 289 11.24 -2.03 -4.41
N THR A 290 12.43 -2.59 -4.62
CA THR A 290 13.02 -3.61 -3.75
C THR A 290 13.34 -3.08 -2.34
N ALA A 291 13.34 -1.76 -2.13
CA ALA A 291 13.55 -1.16 -0.81
C ALA A 291 12.47 -1.54 0.22
N ILE A 292 11.27 -1.93 -0.23
CA ILE A 292 10.20 -2.40 0.66
C ILE A 292 10.59 -3.64 1.47
N ASN A 293 11.58 -4.41 0.99
CA ASN A 293 12.12 -5.56 1.72
C ASN A 293 12.59 -5.21 3.14
N GLU A 294 13.02 -3.97 3.38
CA GLU A 294 13.38 -3.51 4.73
C GLU A 294 12.19 -3.58 5.71
N ALA A 295 10.96 -3.37 5.23
CA ALA A 295 9.75 -3.48 6.06
C ALA A 295 9.49 -4.95 6.42
N TRP A 296 9.58 -5.86 5.46
CA TRP A 296 9.39 -7.30 5.67
C TRP A 296 10.42 -7.88 6.65
N VAL A 297 11.71 -7.59 6.46
CA VAL A 297 12.78 -8.03 7.36
C VAL A 297 12.54 -7.58 8.81
N LYS A 298 12.05 -6.35 9.01
CA LYS A 298 11.72 -5.84 10.36
C LYS A 298 10.51 -6.55 10.97
N LEU A 299 9.54 -6.95 10.15
CA LEU A 299 8.37 -7.70 10.60
C LEU A 299 8.78 -9.11 11.03
N ASP A 300 9.56 -9.78 10.19
CA ASP A 300 10.06 -11.14 10.37
C ASP A 300 10.92 -11.24 11.63
N GLN A 301 11.82 -10.29 11.87
CA GLN A 301 12.60 -10.24 13.11
C GLN A 301 11.74 -10.16 14.37
N LYS A 302 10.65 -9.38 14.36
CA LYS A 302 9.73 -9.28 15.50
C LYS A 302 8.96 -10.58 15.70
N PHE A 303 8.50 -11.19 14.61
CA PHE A 303 7.86 -12.49 14.63
C PHE A 303 8.80 -13.54 15.26
N ASP A 304 10.04 -13.63 14.77
CA ASP A 304 11.01 -14.64 15.21
C ASP A 304 11.32 -14.51 16.70
N LEU A 305 11.47 -13.27 17.20
CA LEU A 305 11.69 -13.01 18.63
C LEU A 305 10.53 -13.51 19.50
N MET A 306 9.29 -13.29 19.07
CA MET A 306 8.10 -13.74 19.80
C MET A 306 7.91 -15.25 19.69
N PHE A 307 8.04 -15.80 18.49
CA PHE A 307 7.79 -17.21 18.17
C PHE A 307 8.82 -18.14 18.80
N ALA A 308 10.09 -17.73 18.88
CA ALA A 308 11.13 -18.48 19.58
C ALA A 308 10.82 -18.76 21.06
N LYS A 309 9.92 -17.97 21.68
CA LYS A 309 9.43 -18.17 23.06
C LYS A 309 8.00 -18.72 23.13
N ARG A 310 7.40 -19.03 21.97
CA ARG A 310 5.96 -19.36 21.84
C ARG A 310 5.06 -18.36 22.54
N ALA A 311 5.47 -17.09 22.59
CA ALA A 311 4.71 -16.05 23.28
C ALA A 311 3.37 -15.86 22.55
N PHE A 312 2.25 -15.85 23.27
CA PHE A 312 0.89 -15.66 22.73
C PHE A 312 0.38 -16.70 21.70
N VAL A 313 1.17 -17.69 21.27
CA VAL A 313 0.77 -18.72 20.29
C VAL A 313 -0.50 -19.49 20.72
N HIS A 314 -0.61 -19.80 22.02
CA HIS A 314 -1.77 -20.51 22.58
C HIS A 314 -3.12 -19.80 22.37
N TRP A 315 -3.15 -18.49 22.10
CA TRP A 315 -4.40 -17.79 21.75
C TRP A 315 -4.88 -18.14 20.34
N TYR A 316 -3.97 -18.46 19.43
CA TYR A 316 -4.27 -18.84 18.05
C TYR A 316 -4.60 -20.33 17.96
N GLU A 317 -3.87 -21.19 18.68
CA GLU A 317 -4.15 -22.63 18.78
C GLU A 317 -5.56 -22.91 19.32
N LYS A 318 -6.02 -22.15 20.31
CA LYS A 318 -7.40 -22.23 20.84
C LYS A 318 -8.48 -21.94 19.79
N GLU A 319 -8.13 -21.22 18.73
CA GLU A 319 -9.00 -20.81 17.64
C GLU A 319 -8.71 -21.64 16.38
N SER A 320 -8.18 -22.85 16.58
CA SER A 320 -7.93 -23.86 15.56
C SER A 320 -6.93 -23.44 14.48
N LEU A 321 -5.92 -22.65 14.85
CA LEU A 321 -4.75 -22.42 13.99
C LEU A 321 -3.58 -23.30 14.47
N GLU A 322 -3.05 -24.11 13.57
CA GLU A 322 -1.95 -25.01 13.89
C GLU A 322 -0.60 -24.27 13.94
N GLU A 323 0.32 -24.74 14.79
CA GLU A 323 1.67 -24.16 14.86
C GLU A 323 2.42 -24.26 13.52
N GLN A 324 2.11 -25.29 12.72
CA GLN A 324 2.66 -25.48 11.40
C GLN A 324 2.33 -24.31 10.45
N GLU A 325 1.11 -23.75 10.54
CA GLU A 325 0.68 -22.62 9.70
C GLU A 325 1.50 -21.35 9.97
N PHE A 326 1.96 -21.14 11.21
CA PHE A 326 2.88 -20.05 11.53
C PHE A 326 4.23 -20.21 10.82
N MET A 327 4.76 -21.44 10.81
CA MET A 327 6.05 -21.73 10.18
C MET A 327 5.95 -21.61 8.65
N GLU A 328 4.85 -22.08 8.06
CA GLU A 328 4.59 -21.94 6.63
C GLU A 328 4.51 -20.48 6.20
N ALA A 329 3.71 -19.67 6.90
CA ALA A 329 3.60 -18.25 6.63
C ALA A 329 4.95 -17.52 6.76
N ARG A 330 5.73 -17.87 7.80
CA ARG A 330 7.06 -17.29 8.01
C ARG A 330 8.07 -17.69 6.93
N ASN A 331 8.01 -18.94 6.47
CA ASN A 331 8.88 -19.43 5.40
C ASN A 331 8.52 -18.80 4.06
N ASP A 332 7.24 -18.62 3.76
CA ASP A 332 6.78 -17.95 2.54
C ASP A 332 7.24 -16.49 2.48
N LEU A 333 7.20 -15.78 3.61
CA LEU A 333 7.78 -14.43 3.70
C LEU A 333 9.31 -14.44 3.55
N ALA A 334 10.01 -15.44 4.09
CA ALA A 334 11.46 -15.58 3.84
C ALA A 334 11.77 -15.75 2.34
N VAL A 335 10.94 -16.50 1.61
CA VAL A 335 11.06 -16.63 0.15
C VAL A 335 10.77 -15.29 -0.53
N LEU A 336 9.74 -14.55 -0.10
CA LEU A 336 9.47 -13.21 -0.60
C LEU A 336 10.65 -12.24 -0.41
N GLU A 337 11.34 -12.31 0.74
CA GLU A 337 12.56 -11.52 0.97
C GLU A 337 13.67 -11.89 -0.03
N LEU A 338 13.84 -13.17 -0.32
CA LEU A 338 14.81 -13.66 -1.31
C LEU A 338 14.45 -13.19 -2.72
N ASP A 339 13.17 -13.22 -3.10
CA ASP A 339 12.68 -12.72 -4.39
C ASP A 339 13.07 -11.23 -4.57
N TYR A 340 12.87 -10.41 -3.54
CA TYR A 340 13.30 -9.00 -3.57
C TYR A 340 14.83 -8.83 -3.64
N ILE A 341 15.59 -9.66 -2.92
CA ILE A 341 17.06 -9.63 -2.96
C ILE A 341 17.56 -10.00 -4.35
N GLU A 342 16.96 -11.01 -5.00
CA GLU A 342 17.32 -11.45 -6.33
C GLU A 342 17.09 -10.35 -7.37
N VAL A 343 15.94 -9.68 -7.35
CA VAL A 343 15.66 -8.55 -8.25
C VAL A 343 16.57 -7.36 -7.98
N ASN A 344 17.04 -7.17 -6.74
CA ASN A 344 17.95 -6.07 -6.40
C ASN A 344 19.38 -6.29 -6.93
N LYS A 345 19.76 -7.54 -7.23
CA LYS A 345 21.07 -7.83 -7.84
C LYS A 345 21.13 -7.22 -9.23
N THR A 346 22.27 -6.64 -9.58
CA THR A 346 22.55 -6.23 -10.95
C THR A 346 22.90 -7.49 -11.74
N TYR A 347 22.29 -7.68 -12.91
CA TYR A 347 22.87 -8.61 -13.88
C TYR A 347 24.09 -7.92 -14.46
N ASP A 348 25.24 -8.09 -13.82
CA ASP A 348 26.50 -7.75 -14.46
C ASP A 348 26.65 -8.71 -15.63
N GLY A 349 26.29 -8.23 -16.82
CA GLY A 349 26.57 -8.89 -18.08
C GLY A 349 28.06 -8.87 -18.36
N GLU A 350 28.87 -9.50 -17.51
CA GLU A 350 30.18 -10.00 -17.92
C GLU A 350 29.91 -11.16 -18.88
N GLN A 351 29.79 -10.79 -20.16
CA GLN A 351 30.11 -11.70 -21.25
C GLN A 351 31.50 -12.25 -20.97
N GLU A 352 31.58 -13.54 -20.61
CA GLU A 352 32.78 -14.32 -20.81
C GLU A 352 33.17 -14.17 -22.29
N MET A 353 34.21 -13.38 -22.54
CA MET A 353 34.90 -13.28 -23.83
C MET A 353 36.34 -13.75 -23.67
#